data_AF-A0A916HFP9-F1
#
_entry.id   AF-A0A916HFP9-F1
#
_cell.length_a   1.000
_cell.length_b   1.000
_cell.length_c   1.000
_cell.angle_alpha   90.00
_cell.angle_beta   90.00
_cell.angle_gamma   90.00
#
_symmetry.space_group_name_H-M   'P 1'
#
loop_
_entity.id
_entity.type
_entity.pdbx_description
1 polymer ?
#
loop_
_entity_poly.entity_id
_entity_poly.type
_entity_poly.pdbx_seq_one_letter_code
_entity_poly.pdbx_strand_id
1 'polypeptide(L)'
;MTPQEVQLLLQSISSFAIAGGLVFAAFQFYHVRKAQHVANFTKLVELQMQLRRMRVDDPSLAKVYRDDMQGIESDEEVRQYFFNLMQISVYEIVWFSHRQGQIPQDYFHSWEQRMKQIAAEPSFRKVMSSPSMKIMHDDFQAYVMKLLHDTPSMAAPGRRA
;
A
#
# COMPACT_ATOMS: atom_id res chain seq x y z
N MET A 1 -37.92 -48.37 6.60
CA MET A 1 -37.71 -47.16 7.40
C MET A 1 -38.98 -46.86 8.16
N THR A 2 -38.89 -46.77 9.49
CA THR A 2 -40.01 -46.30 10.30
C THR A 2 -40.13 -44.77 10.20
N PRO A 3 -41.31 -44.17 10.39
CA PRO A 3 -41.48 -42.71 10.36
C PRO A 3 -40.55 -41.96 11.34
N GLN A 4 -40.21 -42.58 12.47
CA GLN A 4 -39.29 -42.05 13.47
C GLN A 4 -37.84 -41.98 12.97
N GLU A 5 -37.38 -43.00 12.23
CA GLU A 5 -36.04 -43.01 11.60
C GLU A 5 -35.90 -41.91 10.54
N VAL A 6 -36.95 -41.69 9.74
CA VAL A 6 -36.98 -40.62 8.72
C VAL A 6 -36.92 -39.24 9.38
N GLN A 7 -37.67 -39.04 10.47
CA GLN A 7 -37.65 -37.79 11.21
C GLN A 7 -36.27 -37.51 11.83
N LEU A 8 -35.63 -38.52 12.43
CA LEU A 8 -34.30 -38.39 13.01
C LEU A 8 -33.25 -38.07 11.93
N LEU A 9 -33.34 -38.70 10.76
CA LEU A 9 -32.45 -38.44 9.63
C LEU A 9 -32.59 -36.99 9.14
N LEU A 10 -33.83 -36.51 8.94
CA LEU A 10 -34.10 -35.14 8.49
C LEU A 10 -33.64 -34.10 9.52
N GLN A 11 -33.85 -34.35 10.81
CA GLN A 11 -33.34 -33.50 11.88
C GLN A 11 -31.81 -33.46 11.89
N SER A 12 -31.16 -34.62 11.75
CA SER A 12 -29.69 -34.70 11.71
C SER A 12 -29.13 -33.91 10.53
N ILE A 13 -29.70 -34.08 9.33
CA ILE A 13 -29.30 -33.30 8.14
C ILE A 13 -29.48 -31.81 8.38
N SER A 14 -30.60 -31.41 8.99
CA SER A 14 -30.89 -30.00 9.29
C SER A 14 -29.90 -29.42 10.30
N SER A 15 -29.58 -30.17 11.37
CA SER A 15 -28.58 -29.78 12.36
C SER A 15 -27.18 -29.65 11.76
N PHE A 16 -26.77 -30.59 10.89
CA PHE A 16 -25.50 -30.49 10.17
C PHE A 16 -25.46 -29.31 9.21
N ALA A 17 -26.55 -29.03 8.50
CA ALA A 17 -26.64 -27.87 7.61
C ALA A 17 -26.53 -26.55 8.39
N ILE A 18 -27.20 -26.43 9.54
CA ILE A 18 -27.10 -25.27 10.41
C ILE A 18 -25.68 -25.12 10.97
N ALA A 19 -25.12 -26.20 11.55
CA ALA A 19 -23.78 -26.17 12.12
C ALA A 19 -22.70 -25.86 11.06
N GLY A 20 -22.77 -26.50 9.90
CA GLY A 20 -21.88 -26.24 8.77
C GLY A 20 -22.02 -24.81 8.25
N GLY A 21 -23.26 -24.30 8.15
CA GLY A 21 -23.54 -22.92 7.78
C GLY A 21 -22.93 -21.91 8.76
N LEU A 22 -23.02 -22.17 10.06
CA LEU A 22 -22.41 -21.32 11.09
C LEU A 22 -20.89 -21.33 11.03
N VAL A 23 -20.25 -22.49 10.84
CA VAL A 23 -18.80 -22.60 10.68
C VAL A 23 -18.34 -21.87 9.43
N PHE A 24 -19.02 -22.07 8.31
CA PHE A 24 -18.73 -21.37 7.06
C PHE A 24 -18.90 -19.85 7.21
N ALA A 25 -19.98 -19.39 7.86
CA ALA A 25 -20.20 -17.99 8.12
C ALA A 25 -19.09 -17.39 9.00
N ALA A 26 -18.68 -18.09 10.06
CA ALA A 26 -17.57 -17.65 10.91
C ALA A 26 -16.26 -17.50 10.13
N PHE A 27 -15.96 -18.47 9.25
CA PHE A 27 -14.80 -18.42 8.37
C PHE A 27 -14.89 -17.23 7.39
N GLN A 28 -16.05 -17.01 6.76
CA GLN A 28 -16.29 -15.86 5.90
C GLN A 28 -16.10 -14.53 6.66
N PHE A 29 -16.66 -14.40 7.86
CA PHE A 29 -16.49 -13.20 8.68
C PHE A 29 -15.02 -12.90 9.01
N TYR A 30 -14.23 -13.93 9.32
CA TYR A 30 -12.80 -13.77 9.58
C TYR A 30 -12.07 -13.19 8.36
N HIS A 31 -12.28 -13.78 7.18
CA HIS A 31 -11.63 -13.33 5.95
C HIS A 31 -12.13 -11.95 5.48
N VAL A 32 -13.43 -11.68 5.62
CA VAL A 32 -14.04 -10.38 5.30
C VAL A 32 -13.45 -9.28 6.17
N ARG A 33 -13.25 -9.51 7.48
CA ARG A 33 -12.63 -8.50 8.34
C ARG A 33 -11.20 -8.17 7.90
N LYS A 34 -10.43 -9.18 7.49
CA LYS A 34 -9.07 -8.98 6.98
C LYS A 34 -9.06 -8.18 5.67
N ALA A 35 -9.95 -8.52 4.74
CA ALA A 35 -10.12 -7.80 3.49
C ALA A 35 -10.57 -6.35 3.71
N GLN A 36 -11.52 -6.12 4.62
CA GLN A 36 -12.01 -4.79 4.96
C GLN A 36 -10.91 -3.90 5.55
N HIS A 37 -10.03 -4.47 6.38
CA HIS A 37 -8.90 -3.74 6.95
C HIS A 37 -7.95 -3.24 5.86
N VAL A 38 -7.62 -4.10 4.89
CA VAL A 38 -6.82 -3.71 3.72
C VAL A 38 -7.56 -2.71 2.84
N ALA A 39 -8.85 -2.87 2.59
CA ALA A 39 -9.65 -1.93 1.82
C ALA A 39 -9.69 -0.53 2.45
N ASN A 40 -9.89 -0.46 3.77
CA ASN A 40 -9.89 0.80 4.51
C ASN A 40 -8.51 1.48 4.44
N PHE A 41 -7.43 0.72 4.62
CA PHE A 41 -6.07 1.23 4.49
C PHE A 41 -5.81 1.79 3.09
N THR A 42 -6.09 1.00 2.06
CA THR A 42 -5.98 1.43 0.65
C THR A 42 -6.76 2.70 0.38
N LYS A 43 -7.97 2.84 0.95
CA LYS A 43 -8.78 4.04 0.76
C LYS A 43 -8.17 5.29 1.37
N LEU A 44 -7.57 5.18 2.56
CA LEU A 44 -6.86 6.30 3.21
C LEU A 44 -5.67 6.75 2.36
N VAL A 45 -4.87 5.80 1.87
CA VAL A 45 -3.73 6.09 0.99
C VAL A 45 -4.20 6.69 -0.34
N GLU A 46 -5.30 6.20 -0.92
CA GLU A 46 -5.89 6.78 -2.14
C GLU A 46 -6.31 8.24 -1.94
N LEU A 47 -6.98 8.56 -0.83
CA LEU A 47 -7.36 9.95 -0.50
C LEU A 47 -6.12 10.84 -0.36
N GLN A 48 -5.05 10.33 0.26
CA GLN A 48 -3.77 11.03 0.33
C GLN A 48 -3.14 11.22 -1.06
N MET A 49 -3.22 10.22 -1.93
CA MET A 49 -2.77 10.32 -3.32
C MET A 49 -3.57 11.36 -4.11
N GLN A 50 -4.88 11.48 -3.89
CA GLN A 50 -5.71 12.52 -4.53
C GLN A 50 -5.25 13.93 -4.13
N LEU A 51 -4.96 14.16 -2.84
CA LEU A 51 -4.38 15.43 -2.38
C LEU A 51 -3.04 15.73 -3.03
N ARG A 52 -2.18 14.72 -3.19
CA ARG A 52 -0.88 14.86 -3.86
C ARG A 52 -1.02 15.11 -5.36
N ARG A 53 -1.97 14.44 -6.01
CA ARG A 53 -2.28 14.63 -7.43
C ARG A 53 -2.68 16.07 -7.72
N MET A 54 -3.52 16.68 -6.89
CA MET A 54 -3.86 18.09 -7.04
C MET A 54 -2.63 19.01 -7.01
N ARG A 55 -1.60 18.68 -6.23
CA ARG A 55 -0.33 19.44 -6.17
C ARG A 55 0.60 19.18 -7.37
N VAL A 56 0.45 18.02 -8.03
CA VAL A 56 1.14 17.75 -9.31
C VAL A 56 0.47 18.54 -10.43
N ASP A 57 -0.86 18.53 -10.45
CA ASP A 57 -1.67 19.22 -11.45
C ASP A 57 -1.54 20.75 -11.31
N ASP A 58 -1.59 21.27 -10.07
CA ASP A 58 -1.37 22.67 -9.72
C ASP A 58 -0.26 22.82 -8.66
N PRO A 59 1.01 23.05 -9.09
CA PRO A 59 2.14 23.25 -8.20
C PRO A 59 2.01 24.46 -7.26
N SER A 60 1.13 25.42 -7.56
CA SER A 60 0.92 26.58 -6.69
C SER A 60 0.34 26.19 -5.33
N LEU A 61 -0.43 25.10 -5.26
CA LEU A 61 -1.02 24.56 -4.04
C LEU A 61 0.03 24.02 -3.06
N ALA A 62 1.22 23.66 -3.56
CA ALA A 62 2.31 23.18 -2.71
C ALA A 62 2.88 24.30 -1.82
N LYS A 63 2.79 25.56 -2.24
CA LYS A 63 3.32 26.75 -1.54
C LYS A 63 2.59 27.04 -0.22
N VAL A 64 1.43 26.42 0.03
CA VAL A 64 0.66 26.55 1.28
C VAL A 64 1.43 25.99 2.48
N TYR A 65 2.20 24.91 2.28
CA TYR A 65 2.98 24.26 3.33
C TYR A 65 4.49 24.52 3.13
N ARG A 66 4.94 25.70 3.58
CA ARG A 66 6.31 26.19 3.35
C ARG A 66 7.40 25.25 3.87
N ASP A 67 7.14 24.57 4.99
CA ASP A 67 8.10 23.63 5.60
C ASP A 67 8.25 22.34 4.79
N ASP A 68 7.22 21.92 4.07
CA ASP A 68 7.27 20.72 3.22
C ASP A 68 7.97 20.98 1.87
N MET A 69 8.28 22.24 1.58
CA MET A 69 8.81 22.73 0.30
C MET A 69 10.26 23.23 0.39
N GLN A 70 10.91 23.06 1.54
CA GLN A 70 12.31 23.47 1.72
C GLN A 70 13.22 22.73 0.72
N GLY A 71 13.91 23.47 -0.15
CA GLY A 71 14.80 22.91 -1.18
C GLY A 71 14.11 22.47 -2.49
N ILE A 72 12.84 22.85 -2.68
CA ILE A 72 12.08 22.67 -3.92
C ILE A 72 11.77 24.07 -4.49
N GLU A 73 12.41 24.42 -5.60
CA GLU A 73 12.40 25.81 -6.10
C GLU A 73 11.58 26.00 -7.37
N SER A 74 11.29 24.91 -8.10
CA SER A 74 10.57 24.96 -9.37
C SER A 74 9.34 24.06 -9.40
N ASP A 75 8.34 24.45 -10.19
CA ASP A 75 7.11 23.68 -10.42
C ASP A 75 7.39 22.26 -10.93
N GLU A 76 8.46 22.06 -11.69
CA GLU A 76 8.90 20.74 -12.16
C GLU A 76 9.42 19.87 -11.00
N GLU A 77 10.21 20.43 -10.10
CA GLU A 77 10.66 19.71 -8.90
C GLU A 77 9.49 19.37 -7.97
N VAL A 78 8.48 20.24 -7.89
CA VAL A 78 7.23 19.97 -7.15
C VAL A 78 6.53 18.73 -7.72
N ARG A 79 6.35 18.69 -9.04
CA ARG A 79 5.71 17.54 -9.72
C ARG A 79 6.49 16.26 -9.48
N GLN A 80 7.80 16.28 -9.65
CA GLN A 80 8.65 15.11 -9.41
C GLN A 80 8.60 14.64 -7.96
N TYR A 81 8.63 15.57 -7.01
CA TYR A 81 8.54 15.27 -5.59
C TYR A 81 7.21 14.56 -5.25
N PHE A 82 6.07 15.14 -5.64
CA PHE A 82 4.77 14.54 -5.35
C PHE A 82 4.50 13.27 -6.15
N PHE A 83 5.05 13.14 -7.35
CA PHE A 83 4.98 11.90 -8.13
C PHE A 83 5.72 10.75 -7.44
N ASN A 84 6.94 10.99 -6.95
CA ASN A 84 7.70 10.01 -6.17
C ASN A 84 6.97 9.63 -4.86
N LEU A 85 6.33 10.60 -4.19
CA LEU A 85 5.49 10.32 -3.02
C LEU A 85 4.26 9.46 -3.37
N MET A 86 3.65 9.65 -4.55
CA MET A 86 2.57 8.76 -4.99
C MET A 86 3.08 7.34 -5.25
N GLN A 87 4.25 7.18 -5.87
CA GLN A 87 4.84 5.86 -6.12
C GLN A 87 5.10 5.09 -4.81
N ILE A 88 5.71 5.73 -3.81
CA ILE A 88 5.98 5.07 -2.53
C ILE A 88 4.69 4.74 -1.77
N SER A 89 3.64 5.54 -1.90
CA SER A 89 2.33 5.22 -1.31
C SER A 89 1.61 4.06 -2.01
N VAL A 90 1.73 3.92 -3.33
CA VAL A 90 1.27 2.71 -4.02
C VAL A 90 2.03 1.49 -3.49
N TYR A 91 3.34 1.62 -3.29
CA TYR A 91 4.14 0.54 -2.74
C TYR A 91 3.76 0.18 -1.30
N GLU A 92 3.37 1.17 -0.49
CA GLU A 92 2.87 0.97 0.86
C GLU A 92 1.61 0.10 0.88
N ILE A 93 0.66 0.34 -0.04
CA ILE A 93 -0.53 -0.50 -0.21
C ILE A 93 -0.13 -1.93 -0.53
N VAL A 94 0.81 -2.11 -1.45
CA VAL A 94 1.29 -3.44 -1.87
C VAL A 94 1.94 -4.17 -0.69
N TRP A 95 2.86 -3.51 0.01
CA TRP A 95 3.54 -4.05 1.19
C TRP A 95 2.55 -4.43 2.30
N PHE A 96 1.60 -3.54 2.60
CA PHE A 96 0.59 -3.81 3.62
C PHE A 96 -0.33 -4.98 3.23
N SER A 97 -0.76 -5.01 1.97
CA SER A 97 -1.60 -6.09 1.44
C SER A 97 -0.87 -7.44 1.49
N HIS A 98 0.43 -7.46 1.22
CA HIS A 98 1.28 -8.66 1.34
C HIS A 98 1.39 -9.14 2.78
N ARG A 99 1.66 -8.22 3.71
CA ARG A 99 1.71 -8.53 5.16
C ARG A 99 0.37 -9.09 5.66
N GLN A 100 -0.74 -8.68 5.05
CA GLN A 100 -2.08 -9.22 5.32
C GLN A 100 -2.44 -10.46 4.48
N GLY A 101 -1.50 -11.04 3.72
CA GLY A 101 -1.71 -12.24 2.91
C GLY A 101 -2.81 -12.07 1.86
N GLN A 102 -3.09 -10.84 1.41
CA GLN A 102 -4.07 -10.55 0.36
C GLN A 102 -3.45 -10.59 -1.04
N ILE A 103 -2.12 -10.55 -1.15
CA ILE A 103 -1.41 -10.69 -2.42
C ILE A 103 -0.37 -11.81 -2.35
N PRO A 104 -0.19 -12.57 -3.45
CA PRO A 104 0.85 -13.60 -3.56
C PRO A 104 2.29 -13.07 -3.42
N GLN A 105 3.20 -13.94 -2.97
CA GLN A 105 4.61 -13.60 -2.74
C GLN A 105 5.36 -13.22 -4.03
N ASP A 106 5.08 -13.90 -5.14
CA ASP A 106 5.67 -13.65 -6.46
C ASP A 106 5.24 -12.29 -7.02
N TYR A 107 3.97 -11.91 -6.82
CA TYR A 107 3.49 -10.58 -7.18
C TYR A 107 4.17 -9.50 -6.33
N PHE A 108 4.29 -9.71 -5.02
CA PHE A 108 5.03 -8.81 -4.13
C PHE A 108 6.50 -8.66 -4.53
N HIS A 109 7.16 -9.77 -4.89
CA HIS A 109 8.55 -9.74 -5.33
C HIS A 109 8.76 -8.89 -6.59
N SER A 110 7.82 -8.93 -7.53
CA SER A 110 7.86 -8.09 -8.73
C SER A 110 7.84 -6.60 -8.39
N TRP A 111 7.05 -6.21 -7.38
CA TRP A 111 7.03 -4.85 -6.84
C TRP A 111 8.32 -4.48 -6.11
N GLU A 112 8.89 -5.38 -5.30
CA GLU A 112 10.19 -5.16 -4.66
C GLU A 112 11.28 -4.85 -5.69
N GLN A 113 11.35 -5.62 -6.78
CA GLN A 113 12.34 -5.39 -7.84
C GLN A 113 12.14 -4.03 -8.52
N ARG A 114 10.89 -3.65 -8.79
CA ARG A 114 10.58 -2.33 -9.36
C ARG A 114 10.97 -1.21 -8.40
N MET A 115 10.72 -1.38 -7.10
CA MET A 115 11.06 -0.39 -6.10
C MET A 115 12.57 -0.25 -5.88
N LYS A 116 13.36 -1.31 -6.07
CA LYS A 116 14.83 -1.20 -6.10
C LYS A 116 15.30 -0.30 -7.24
N GLN A 117 14.69 -0.42 -8.42
CA GLN A 117 15.01 0.48 -9.55
C GLN A 117 14.67 1.93 -9.21
N ILE A 118 13.48 2.17 -8.66
CA ILE A 118 13.04 3.52 -8.23
C ILE A 118 13.94 4.06 -7.11
N ALA A 119 14.34 3.23 -6.15
CA ALA A 119 15.22 3.59 -5.04
C ALA A 119 16.65 3.95 -5.49
N ALA A 120 17.07 3.50 -6.66
CA ALA A 120 18.33 3.88 -7.26
C ALA A 120 18.28 5.29 -7.91
N GLU A 121 17.10 5.84 -8.20
CA GLU A 121 16.93 7.13 -8.85
C GLU A 121 17.31 8.31 -7.92
N PRO A 122 18.09 9.29 -8.41
CA PRO A 122 18.47 10.46 -7.61
C PRO A 122 17.28 11.28 -7.11
N SER A 123 16.24 11.44 -7.93
CA SER A 123 15.03 12.20 -7.57
C SER A 123 14.28 11.55 -6.40
N PHE A 124 14.22 10.22 -6.37
CA PHE A 124 13.59 9.48 -5.28
C PHE A 124 14.40 9.58 -4.00
N ARG A 125 15.73 9.49 -4.08
CA ARG A 125 16.63 9.67 -2.93
C ARG A 125 16.51 11.06 -2.32
N LYS A 126 16.48 12.12 -3.16
CA LYS A 126 16.27 13.52 -2.72
C LYS A 126 14.96 13.65 -1.92
N VAL A 127 13.87 13.03 -2.41
CA VAL A 127 12.58 13.00 -1.71
C VAL A 127 12.72 12.28 -0.37
N MET A 128 13.35 11.12 -0.34
CA MET A 128 13.48 10.30 0.87
C MET A 128 14.37 10.92 1.94
N SER A 129 15.40 11.68 1.56
CA SER A 129 16.23 12.46 2.48
C SER A 129 15.60 13.76 2.96
N SER A 130 14.53 14.23 2.30
CA SER A 130 13.87 15.49 2.69
C SER A 130 13.23 15.38 4.08
N PRO A 131 13.40 16.40 4.95
CA PRO A 131 12.78 16.46 6.29
C PRO A 131 11.27 16.71 6.25
N SER A 132 10.71 17.02 5.07
CA SER A 132 9.28 17.24 4.84
C SER A 132 8.44 16.02 5.23
N MET A 133 7.24 16.29 5.76
CA MET A 133 6.44 15.30 6.48
C MET A 133 5.92 14.21 5.53
N LYS A 134 6.51 13.01 5.63
CA LYS A 134 6.02 11.83 4.93
C LYS A 134 5.04 11.11 5.86
N ILE A 135 3.75 11.33 5.68
CA ILE A 135 2.75 10.49 6.37
C ILE A 135 2.85 9.10 5.75
N MET A 136 3.47 8.18 6.50
CA MET A 136 3.70 6.77 6.18
C MET A 136 3.54 5.97 7.47
N HIS A 137 3.25 4.68 7.35
CA HIS A 137 3.30 3.77 8.48
C HIS A 137 4.77 3.59 8.95
N ASP A 138 5.04 3.69 10.26
CA ASP A 138 6.40 3.63 10.82
C ASP A 138 7.18 2.37 10.39
N ASP A 139 6.54 1.19 10.50
CA ASP A 139 7.15 -0.08 10.04
C ASP A 139 7.52 -0.05 8.55
N PHE A 140 6.68 0.59 7.72
CA PHE A 140 6.95 0.68 6.29
C PHE A 140 8.08 1.66 6.01
N GLN A 141 8.13 2.79 6.74
CA GLN A 141 9.25 3.71 6.65
C GLN A 141 10.58 3.00 6.99
N ALA A 142 10.62 2.23 8.09
CA ALA A 142 11.82 1.45 8.44
C ALA A 142 12.21 0.45 7.34
N TYR A 143 11.22 -0.24 6.76
CA TYR A 143 11.42 -1.18 5.65
C TYR A 143 11.99 -0.49 4.40
N VAL A 144 11.45 0.67 4.00
CA VAL A 144 11.95 1.42 2.83
C VAL A 144 13.33 2.00 3.10
N MET A 145 13.62 2.50 4.30
CA MET A 145 14.95 3.02 4.63
C MET A 145 16.02 1.91 4.55
N LYS A 146 15.69 0.69 4.99
CA LYS A 146 16.54 -0.48 4.79
C LYS A 146 16.73 -0.79 3.29
N LEU A 147 15.66 -0.78 2.51
CA LEU A 147 15.72 -1.00 1.05
C LEU A 147 16.63 0.02 0.35
N LEU A 148 16.56 1.29 0.75
CA LEU A 148 17.38 2.38 0.21
C LEU A 148 18.86 2.22 0.56
N HIS A 149 19.15 1.78 1.78
CA HIS A 149 20.51 1.48 2.21
C HIS A 149 21.13 0.32 1.42
N ASP A 150 20.34 -0.73 1.17
CA ASP A 150 20.80 -1.94 0.50
C ASP A 150 20.89 -1.80 -1.03
N THR A 151 20.28 -0.74 -1.59
CA THR A 151 20.30 -0.46 -3.03
C THR A 151 21.40 0.56 -3.34
N PRO A 152 22.36 0.29 -4.23
CA PRO A 152 23.33 1.29 -4.67
C PRO A 152 22.66 2.39 -5.50
N SER A 153 23.12 3.64 -5.37
CA SER A 153 22.63 4.74 -6.20
C SER A 153 23.00 4.51 -7.65
N MET A 154 22.09 4.75 -8.59
CA MET A 154 22.49 4.98 -9.97
C MET A 154 23.25 6.31 -10.02
N ALA A 155 24.44 6.31 -10.61
CA ALA A 155 25.16 7.55 -10.89
C ALA A 155 24.27 8.41 -11.80
N ALA A 156 24.08 9.68 -11.45
CA ALA A 156 23.35 10.61 -12.31
C ALA A 156 23.99 10.56 -13.71
N PRO A 157 23.20 10.43 -14.80
CA PRO A 157 23.76 10.52 -16.14
C PRO A 157 24.46 11.86 -16.24
N GLY A 158 25.79 11.84 -16.41
CA GLY A 158 26.58 13.05 -16.58
C GLY A 158 25.94 13.88 -17.67
N ARG A 159 25.60 15.14 -17.35
CA ARG A 159 25.16 16.12 -18.36
C ARG A 159 26.21 16.09 -19.47
N ARG A 160 25.86 15.52 -20.62
CA ARG A 160 26.63 15.74 -21.84
C ARG A 160 26.42 17.22 -22.16
N ALA A 161 27.47 18.00 -21.91
CA ALA A 161 27.64 19.35 -22.42
C ALA A 161 27.69 19.33 -23.94
#